data_AF-A0A6G9YJP8-F1
#
_entry.id   AF-A0A6G9YJP8-F1
#
_cell.length_a   1.000
_cell.length_b   1.000
_cell.length_c   1.000
_cell.angle_alpha   90.00
_cell.angle_beta   90.00
_cell.angle_gamma   90.00
#
_symmetry.space_group_name_H-M   'P 1'
#
loop_
_entity.id
_entity.type
_entity.pdbx_description
1 polymer ?
#
loop_
_entity_poly.entity_id
_entity_poly.type
_entity_poly.pdbx_seq_one_letter_code
_entity_poly.pdbx_strand_id
1 'polypeptide(L)'
;MDSKTAFPLTGTLVTFIGSAHTALGCVIWATGREQTELAFWFTAFGVAAVGLGIAVIETERTRGYVPASILTATAALTAFGLIFEPVSGFLTVLVPLATGVRGWLRHRRSAAVPVG
;
A
#
# COMPACT_ATOMS: atom_id res chain seq x y z
N MET A 1 -1.20 20.31 12.91
CA MET A 1 -0.64 19.64 11.71
C MET A 1 -1.55 19.99 10.56
N ASP A 2 -1.10 20.87 9.66
CA ASP A 2 -1.91 21.26 8.50
C ASP A 2 -1.83 20.15 7.46
N SER A 3 -2.91 19.41 7.31
CA SER A 3 -3.00 18.33 6.31
C SER A 3 -3.17 18.94 4.91
N LYS A 4 -2.32 18.55 3.97
CA LYS A 4 -2.42 18.94 2.56
C LYS A 4 -3.38 18.06 1.76
N THR A 5 -3.93 17.01 2.38
CA THR A 5 -4.95 16.13 1.77
C THR A 5 -6.16 15.99 2.68
N ALA A 6 -7.35 16.15 2.14
CA ALA A 6 -8.59 15.84 2.88
C ALA A 6 -8.72 14.34 3.17
N PHE A 7 -8.27 13.49 2.23
CA PHE A 7 -8.31 12.04 2.38
C PHE A 7 -7.03 11.40 1.82
N PRO A 8 -6.15 10.81 2.66
CA PRO A 8 -4.93 10.15 2.23
C PRO A 8 -5.24 8.77 1.63
N LEU A 9 -5.85 8.78 0.44
CA LEU A 9 -6.45 7.60 -0.20
C LEU A 9 -5.45 6.46 -0.38
N THR A 10 -4.23 6.77 -0.81
CA THR A 10 -3.23 5.74 -1.11
C THR A 10 -2.85 4.99 0.15
N GLY A 11 -2.50 5.73 1.21
CA GLY A 11 -2.14 5.13 2.48
C GLY A 11 -3.31 4.37 3.12
N THR A 12 -4.53 4.92 3.07
CA THR A 12 -5.73 4.26 3.59
C THR A 12 -6.00 2.92 2.89
N LEU A 13 -5.86 2.87 1.55
CA LEU A 13 -6.04 1.62 0.79
C LEU A 13 -5.00 0.57 1.18
N VAL A 14 -3.72 0.96 1.32
CA VAL A 14 -2.65 0.03 1.75
C VAL A 14 -2.95 -0.49 3.17
N THR A 15 -3.33 0.37 4.10
CA THR A 15 -3.69 -0.04 5.47
C THR A 15 -4.88 -0.99 5.49
N PHE A 16 -5.94 -0.68 4.73
CA PHE A 16 -7.12 -1.54 4.65
C PHE A 16 -6.77 -2.94 4.11
N ILE A 17 -6.01 -2.98 3.01
CA ILE A 17 -5.51 -4.23 2.42
C ILE A 17 -4.68 -5.01 3.44
N GLY A 18 -3.72 -4.36 4.11
CA GLY A 18 -2.89 -4.99 5.12
C GLY A 18 -3.69 -5.58 6.27
N SER A 19 -4.69 -4.85 6.78
CA SER A 19 -5.60 -5.34 7.82
C SER A 19 -6.39 -6.56 7.35
N ALA A 20 -6.91 -6.54 6.12
CA ALA A 20 -7.65 -7.67 5.55
C ALA A 20 -6.77 -8.92 5.42
N HIS A 21 -5.51 -8.77 4.99
CA HIS A 21 -4.57 -9.89 4.88
C HIS A 21 -4.14 -10.44 6.23
N THR A 22 -3.94 -9.56 7.20
CA THR A 22 -3.65 -9.96 8.59
C THR A 22 -4.81 -10.77 9.16
N ALA A 23 -6.05 -10.29 8.99
CA ALA A 23 -7.25 -11.01 9.43
C ALA A 23 -7.39 -12.36 8.73
N LEU A 24 -7.17 -12.41 7.41
CA LEU A 24 -7.23 -13.66 6.65
C LEU A 24 -6.16 -14.65 7.11
N GLY A 25 -4.91 -14.21 7.31
CA GLY A 25 -3.85 -15.05 7.84
C GLY A 25 -4.18 -15.66 9.20
N CYS A 26 -4.76 -14.86 10.11
CA CYS A 26 -5.26 -15.36 11.40
C CYS A 26 -6.39 -16.38 11.25
N VAL A 27 -7.32 -16.18 10.30
CA VAL A 27 -8.42 -17.13 10.02
C VAL A 27 -7.88 -18.43 9.44
N ILE A 28 -6.97 -18.36 8.46
CA ILE A 28 -6.32 -19.53 7.85
C ILE A 28 -5.62 -20.35 8.94
N TRP A 29 -4.86 -19.68 9.81
CA TRP A 29 -4.21 -20.32 10.94
C TRP A 29 -5.20 -20.97 11.91
N ALA A 30 -6.25 -20.25 12.32
CA ALA A 30 -7.23 -20.73 13.29
C ALA A 30 -8.07 -21.91 12.77
N THR A 31 -8.35 -21.97 11.46
CA THR A 31 -9.11 -23.08 10.88
C THR A 31 -8.29 -24.35 10.70
N GLY A 32 -6.96 -24.24 10.56
CA GLY A 32 -6.06 -25.38 10.38
C GLY A 32 -6.31 -26.21 9.11
N ARG A 33 -7.09 -25.68 8.15
CA ARG A 33 -7.48 -26.40 6.92
C ARG A 33 -6.47 -26.25 5.79
N GLU A 34 -5.63 -25.22 5.88
CA GLU A 34 -4.67 -24.83 4.87
C GLU A 34 -3.24 -24.93 5.41
N GLN A 35 -2.26 -24.78 4.52
CA GLN A 35 -0.85 -24.84 4.87
C GLN A 35 -0.46 -23.68 5.81
N THR A 36 0.32 -23.99 6.86
CA THR A 36 0.81 -22.99 7.83
C THR A 36 1.65 -21.90 7.16
N GLU A 37 2.39 -22.26 6.11
CA GLU A 37 3.15 -21.30 5.29
C GLU A 37 2.26 -20.23 4.65
N LEU A 38 1.08 -20.61 4.15
CA LEU A 38 0.12 -19.66 3.58
C LEU A 38 -0.38 -18.68 4.66
N ALA A 39 -0.72 -19.18 5.85
CA ALA A 39 -1.13 -18.34 6.97
C ALA A 39 -0.02 -17.35 7.40
N PHE A 40 1.24 -17.83 7.41
CA PHE A 40 2.40 -17.00 7.71
C PHE A 40 2.56 -15.87 6.69
N TRP A 41 2.55 -16.18 5.38
CA TRP A 41 2.73 -15.16 4.34
C TRP A 41 1.63 -14.11 4.33
N PHE A 42 0.35 -14.51 4.47
CA PHE A 42 -0.77 -13.57 4.58
C PHE A 42 -0.64 -12.64 5.79
N THR A 43 -0.25 -13.19 6.94
CA THR A 43 -0.08 -12.41 8.18
C THR A 43 1.11 -11.47 8.09
N ALA A 44 2.27 -11.97 7.64
CA ALA A 44 3.51 -11.21 7.54
C ALA A 44 3.36 -10.04 6.55
N PHE A 45 2.80 -10.32 5.36
CA PHE A 45 2.46 -9.28 4.39
C PHE A 45 1.46 -8.28 5.00
N GLY A 46 0.40 -8.77 5.63
CA GLY A 46 -0.64 -7.94 6.22
C GLY A 46 -0.10 -6.92 7.23
N VAL A 47 0.71 -7.39 8.19
CA VAL A 47 1.33 -6.54 9.22
C VAL A 47 2.27 -5.53 8.60
N ALA A 48 3.13 -5.96 7.66
CA ALA A 48 4.05 -5.06 6.96
C ALA A 48 3.29 -3.99 6.15
N ALA A 49 2.21 -4.37 5.48
CA ALA A 49 1.36 -3.46 4.71
C ALA A 49 0.64 -2.46 5.61
N VAL A 50 0.15 -2.85 6.80
CA VAL A 50 -0.42 -1.89 7.77
C VAL A 50 0.61 -0.84 8.18
N GLY A 51 1.83 -1.26 8.54
CA GLY A 51 2.91 -0.34 8.90
C GLY A 51 3.28 0.62 7.77
N LEU A 52 3.46 0.09 6.55
CA LEU A 52 3.72 0.89 5.36
C LEU A 52 2.56 1.85 5.06
N GLY A 53 1.31 1.39 5.16
CA GLY A 53 0.12 2.19 4.92
C GLY A 53 0.02 3.39 5.85
N ILE A 54 0.31 3.21 7.15
CA ILE A 54 0.38 4.30 8.13
C ILE A 54 1.47 5.32 7.75
N ALA A 55 2.67 4.86 7.41
CA ALA A 55 3.75 5.75 6.97
C ALA A 55 3.39 6.53 5.69
N VAL A 56 2.67 5.89 4.77
CA VAL A 56 2.15 6.53 3.55
C VAL A 56 1.06 7.54 3.90
N ILE A 57 0.15 7.26 4.85
CA ILE A 57 -0.87 8.21 5.32
C ILE A 57 -0.21 9.50 5.83
N GLU A 58 0.82 9.38 6.67
CA GLU A 58 1.53 10.54 7.20
C GLU A 58 2.24 11.32 6.08
N THR A 59 2.88 10.61 5.16
CA THR A 59 3.56 11.23 4.01
C THR A 59 2.57 11.95 3.09
N GLU A 60 1.43 11.32 2.80
CA GLU A 60 0.39 11.87 1.94
C GLU A 60 -0.23 13.11 2.60
N ARG A 61 -0.55 13.05 3.90
CA ARG A 61 -1.04 14.21 4.67
C ARG A 61 -0.05 15.37 4.70
N THR A 62 1.24 15.11 4.86
CA THR A 62 2.27 16.17 4.95
C THR A 62 2.60 16.79 3.58
N ARG A 63 2.61 15.98 2.51
CA ARG A 63 3.06 16.42 1.18
C ARG A 63 1.94 16.75 0.21
N GLY A 64 0.73 16.21 0.40
CA GLY A 64 -0.35 16.30 -0.58
C GLY A 64 -0.39 15.13 -1.57
N TYR A 65 0.65 14.28 -1.58
CA TYR A 65 0.85 13.19 -2.53
C TYR A 65 1.89 12.20 -2.00
N VAL A 66 1.99 11.03 -2.63
CA VAL A 66 3.01 10.01 -2.33
C VAL A 66 4.24 10.21 -3.23
N PRO A 67 5.46 10.38 -2.67
CA PRO A 67 6.68 10.52 -3.44
C PRO A 67 6.99 9.32 -4.35
N ALA A 68 7.62 9.60 -5.49
CA ALA A 68 8.00 8.56 -6.46
C ALA A 68 8.91 7.47 -5.86
N SER A 69 9.78 7.80 -4.91
CA SER A 69 10.64 6.83 -4.24
C SER A 69 9.84 5.78 -3.48
N ILE A 70 8.79 6.21 -2.75
CA ILE A 70 7.89 5.31 -2.04
C ILE A 70 7.11 4.46 -3.03
N LEU A 71 6.56 5.06 -4.09
CA LEU A 71 5.83 4.31 -5.13
C LEU A 71 6.71 3.27 -5.82
N THR A 72 7.97 3.62 -6.11
CA THR A 72 8.93 2.70 -6.75
C THR A 72 9.30 1.56 -5.82
N ALA A 73 9.55 1.84 -4.53
CA ALA A 73 9.80 0.81 -3.53
C ALA A 73 8.60 -0.13 -3.37
N THR A 74 7.38 0.42 -3.29
CA THR A 74 6.14 -0.37 -3.23
C THR A 74 5.95 -1.21 -4.49
N ALA A 75 6.24 -0.66 -5.67
CA ALA A 75 6.17 -1.40 -6.94
C ALA A 75 7.18 -2.56 -6.98
N ALA A 76 8.43 -2.32 -6.53
CA ALA A 76 9.46 -3.35 -6.45
C ALA A 76 9.08 -4.46 -5.46
N LEU A 77 8.56 -4.09 -4.29
CA LEU A 77 8.06 -5.05 -3.29
C LEU A 77 6.87 -5.85 -3.82
N THR A 78 5.97 -5.20 -4.56
CA THR A 78 4.83 -5.86 -5.20
C THR A 78 5.30 -6.87 -6.25
N ALA A 79 6.25 -6.48 -7.12
CA ALA A 79 6.81 -7.37 -8.11
C ALA A 79 7.53 -8.57 -7.47
N PHE A 80 8.32 -8.33 -6.43
CA PHE A 80 8.95 -9.39 -5.64
C PHE A 80 7.90 -10.37 -5.09
N GLY A 81 6.88 -9.85 -4.42
CA GLY A 81 5.79 -10.67 -3.87
C GLY A 81 5.06 -11.49 -4.92
N LEU A 82 4.78 -10.92 -6.10
CA LEU A 82 4.13 -11.63 -7.21
C LEU A 82 5.00 -12.73 -7.84
N ILE A 83 6.33 -12.61 -7.80
CA ILE A 83 7.25 -13.62 -8.33
C ILE A 83 7.31 -14.84 -7.40
N PHE A 84 7.39 -14.60 -6.08
CA PHE A 84 7.61 -15.67 -5.11
C PHE A 84 6.30 -16.27 -4.59
N GLU A 85 5.25 -15.48 -4.45
CA GLU A 85 3.98 -15.88 -3.85
C GLU A 85 2.79 -15.22 -4.60
N PRO A 86 2.45 -15.70 -5.82
CA PRO A 86 1.52 -15.03 -6.72
C PRO A 86 0.10 -14.84 -6.16
N VAL A 87 -0.29 -15.67 -5.18
CA VAL A 87 -1.64 -15.72 -4.61
C VAL A 87 -1.72 -15.01 -3.23
N SER A 88 -0.59 -14.54 -2.68
CA SER A 88 -0.51 -13.92 -1.33
C SER A 88 -1.07 -12.50 -1.24
N GLY A 89 -1.73 -12.04 -2.31
CA GLY A 89 -2.54 -10.82 -2.30
C GLY A 89 -1.79 -9.53 -2.64
N PHE A 90 -0.53 -9.61 -3.07
CA PHE A 90 0.21 -8.48 -3.67
C PHE A 90 -0.51 -7.83 -4.86
N LEU A 91 -1.35 -8.58 -5.59
CA LEU A 91 -2.20 -8.00 -6.65
C LEU A 91 -3.09 -6.87 -6.13
N THR A 92 -3.56 -6.96 -4.88
CA THR A 92 -4.40 -5.92 -4.28
C THR A 92 -3.65 -4.60 -4.11
N VAL A 93 -2.31 -4.63 -3.98
CA VAL A 93 -1.43 -3.44 -3.85
C VAL A 93 -1.33 -2.64 -5.16
N LEU A 94 -1.69 -3.23 -6.31
CA LEU A 94 -1.73 -2.51 -7.58
C LEU A 94 -2.73 -1.35 -7.55
N VAL A 95 -3.83 -1.50 -6.80
CA VAL A 95 -4.85 -0.45 -6.64
C VAL A 95 -4.28 0.79 -5.93
N PRO A 96 -3.75 0.71 -4.68
CA PRO A 96 -3.11 1.86 -4.06
C PRO A 96 -1.91 2.38 -4.86
N LEU A 97 -1.14 1.52 -5.51
CA LEU A 97 -0.03 1.96 -6.35
C LEU A 97 -0.52 2.85 -7.50
N ALA A 98 -1.58 2.46 -8.20
CA ALA A 98 -2.19 3.25 -9.26
C ALA A 98 -2.76 4.58 -8.75
N THR A 99 -3.42 4.59 -7.57
CA THR A 99 -3.91 5.84 -6.98
C THR A 99 -2.77 6.77 -6.60
N GLY A 100 -1.69 6.24 -6.02
CA GLY A 100 -0.51 7.00 -5.64
C GLY A 100 0.21 7.60 -6.84
N VAL A 101 0.42 6.82 -7.90
CA VAL A 101 1.00 7.30 -9.18
C VAL A 101 0.14 8.40 -9.79
N ARG A 102 -1.19 8.22 -9.81
CA ARG A 102 -2.12 9.27 -10.30
C ARG A 102 -2.01 10.56 -9.50
N GLY A 103 -1.94 10.47 -8.18
CA GLY A 103 -1.76 11.61 -7.28
C GLY A 103 -0.44 12.35 -7.55
N TRP A 104 0.65 11.59 -7.66
CA TRP A 104 1.98 12.13 -7.97
C TRP A 104 2.04 12.82 -9.34
N LEU A 105 1.46 12.23 -10.38
CA LEU A 105 1.41 12.83 -11.72
C LEU A 105 0.61 14.14 -11.73
N ARG A 106 -0.52 14.19 -11.01
CA ARG A 106 -1.32 15.43 -10.86
C ARG A 106 -0.50 16.53 -10.20
N HIS A 107 0.21 16.21 -9.12
CA HIS A 107 1.09 17.17 -8.45
C HIS A 107 2.18 17.70 -9.38
N ARG A 108 2.85 16.83 -10.14
CA ARG A 108 3.87 17.25 -11.11
C ARG A 108 3.33 18.19 -12.19
N ARG A 109 2.11 17.94 -12.68
CA ARG A 109 1.48 18.81 -13.69
C ARG A 109 1.17 20.20 -13.11
N SER A 110 0.62 20.26 -11.90
CA SER A 110 0.34 21.53 -11.22
C SER A 110 1.61 22.33 -10.92
N ALA A 111 2.71 21.67 -10.58
CA ALA A 111 4.00 22.31 -10.34
C ALA A 111 4.69 22.82 -11.63
N ALA A 112 4.28 22.32 -12.80
CA ALA A 112 4.86 22.70 -14.09
C ALA A 112 4.14 23.87 -14.77
N VAL A 113 2.99 24.33 -14.26
CA VAL A 113 2.29 25.51 -14.78
C VAL A 113 3.02 26.77 -14.28
N PRO A 114 3.62 27.59 -15.16
CA PRO A 114 4.24 28.84 -14.75
C PRO A 114 3.17 29.78 -14.19
N VAL A 115 3.48 30.45 -13.09
CA VAL A 115 2.66 31.55 -12.58
C VAL A 115 2.80 32.69 -13.58
N GLY A 116 1.79 32.84 -14.45
CA GLY A 116 1.65 33.98 -15.35
C GLY A 116 1.08 35.19 -14.64
#